data_AF-A0A9P0LA47-F1
#
_entry.id   AF-A0A9P0LA47-F1
#
_cell.length_a   1.000
_cell.length_b   1.000
_cell.length_c   1.000
_cell.angle_alpha   90.00
_cell.angle_beta   90.00
_cell.angle_gamma   90.00
#
_symmetry.space_group_name_H-M   'P 1'
#
loop_
_entity.id
_entity.type
_entity.pdbx_description
1 polymer ?
#
loop_
_entity_poly.entity_id
_entity_poly.type
_entity_poly.pdbx_seq_one_letter_code
_entity_poly.pdbx_strand_id
1 'polypeptide(L)'
;MAAAFAESDAILSHLTNQMNMYSPEPNDELWRQCAAWLTRWEMLRKDHKANWPEACIADLANILRDGVLLCKLIHKMDPSCIDMKDVNLKPTLAQFLCLRNINLFLKACVESFGLKQSDLFEDTMLFDLSNFHKVLCTLSKLSLCPKVLRFRIP
;
A
#
# COMPACT_ATOMS: atom_id res chain seq x y z
N MET A 1 10.65 52.14 -15.76
CA MET A 1 10.48 51.26 -14.58
C MET A 1 9.27 50.35 -14.79
N ALA A 2 9.33 49.43 -15.77
CA ALA A 2 8.20 48.56 -16.13
C ALA A 2 8.64 47.26 -16.81
N ALA A 3 9.86 46.77 -16.55
CA ALA A 3 10.38 45.53 -17.14
C ALA A 3 10.54 44.38 -16.14
N ALA A 4 10.47 44.62 -14.82
CA ALA A 4 10.75 43.60 -13.80
C ALA A 4 9.53 42.74 -13.38
N PHE A 5 8.30 43.10 -13.79
CA PHE A 5 7.09 42.37 -13.36
C PHE A 5 6.61 41.30 -14.38
N ALA A 6 7.00 41.40 -15.66
CA ALA A 6 6.57 40.46 -16.69
C ALA A 6 7.34 39.13 -16.66
N GLU A 7 8.61 39.14 -16.22
CA GLU A 7 9.42 37.93 -16.09
C GLU A 7 8.96 37.05 -14.91
N SER A 8 8.40 37.64 -13.85
CA SER A 8 7.89 36.90 -12.69
C SER A 8 6.64 36.07 -13.02
N ASP A 9 5.72 36.61 -13.83
CA ASP A 9 4.52 35.89 -14.31
C ASP A 9 4.86 34.80 -15.32
N ALA A 10 5.88 35.03 -16.17
CA ALA A 10 6.37 34.00 -17.09
C ALA A 10 7.01 32.82 -16.34
N ILE A 11 7.82 33.08 -15.29
CA ILE A 11 8.41 32.02 -14.47
C ILE A 11 7.34 31.30 -13.66
N LEU A 12 6.39 32.02 -13.04
CA LEU A 12 5.29 31.40 -12.30
C LEU A 12 4.37 30.59 -13.22
N SER A 13 4.06 31.06 -14.43
CA SER A 13 3.27 30.29 -15.40
C SER A 13 4.05 29.11 -15.98
N HIS A 14 5.38 29.23 -16.15
CA HIS A 14 6.24 28.12 -16.56
C HIS A 14 6.38 27.06 -15.44
N LEU A 15 6.52 27.48 -14.17
CA LEU A 15 6.51 26.61 -13.00
C LEU A 15 5.12 25.97 -12.78
N THR A 16 4.04 26.73 -12.99
CA THR A 16 2.66 26.22 -12.93
C THR A 16 2.42 25.21 -14.05
N ASN A 17 2.90 25.47 -15.27
CA ASN A 17 2.85 24.50 -16.38
C ASN A 17 3.79 23.30 -16.16
N GLN A 18 4.94 23.46 -15.52
CA GLN A 18 5.82 22.34 -15.15
C GLN A 18 5.23 21.49 -14.00
N MET A 19 4.55 22.10 -13.03
CA MET A 19 3.79 21.39 -12.00
C MET A 19 2.55 20.69 -12.59
N ASN A 20 1.98 21.21 -13.68
CA ASN A 20 0.88 20.58 -14.43
C ASN A 20 1.34 19.55 -15.47
N MET A 21 2.66 19.32 -15.61
CA MET A 21 3.27 18.31 -16.49
C MET A 21 3.79 17.09 -15.73
N TYR A 22 3.54 16.99 -14.43
CA TYR A 22 3.65 15.72 -13.70
C TYR A 22 2.28 15.03 -13.75
N SER A 23 2.00 14.35 -14.85
CA SER A 23 0.98 13.30 -14.81
C SER A 23 1.51 12.27 -13.80
N PRO A 24 0.84 12.04 -12.65
CA PRO A 24 1.28 10.99 -11.75
C PRO A 24 1.37 9.71 -12.56
N GLU A 25 2.55 9.08 -12.57
CA GLU A 25 2.73 7.78 -13.20
C GLU A 25 1.59 6.86 -12.68
N PRO A 26 1.01 5.97 -13.50
CA PRO A 26 -0.13 5.13 -13.08
C PRO A 26 0.11 4.39 -11.73
N ASN A 27 1.37 4.12 -11.41
CA ASN A 27 1.81 3.52 -10.15
C ASN A 27 1.70 4.46 -8.94
N ASP A 28 1.88 5.77 -9.12
CA ASP A 28 1.75 6.76 -8.04
C ASP A 28 0.31 6.85 -7.53
N GLU A 29 -0.65 6.65 -8.42
CA GLU A 29 -2.05 6.63 -8.06
C GLU A 29 -2.42 5.33 -7.31
N LEU A 30 -1.89 4.18 -7.73
CA LEU A 30 -2.25 2.89 -7.14
C LEU A 30 -1.82 2.74 -5.68
N TRP A 31 -0.61 3.21 -5.32
CA TRP A 31 -0.17 3.12 -3.93
C TRP A 31 -0.94 4.08 -3.03
N ARG A 32 -1.34 5.26 -3.52
CA ARG A 32 -2.18 6.21 -2.78
C ARG A 32 -3.58 5.64 -2.55
N GLN A 33 -4.16 5.00 -3.57
CA GLN A 33 -5.43 4.27 -3.40
C GLN A 33 -5.30 3.13 -2.38
N CYS A 34 -4.19 2.39 -2.40
CA CYS A 34 -3.92 1.37 -1.40
C CYS A 34 -3.82 1.96 0.02
N ALA A 35 -3.09 3.06 0.21
CA ALA A 35 -2.99 3.74 1.51
C ALA A 35 -4.36 4.24 2.01
N ALA A 36 -5.17 4.81 1.12
CA ALA A 36 -6.52 5.24 1.40
C ALA A 36 -7.42 4.05 1.80
N TRP A 37 -7.34 2.93 1.08
CA TRP A 37 -8.08 1.71 1.39
C TRP A 37 -7.70 1.15 2.78
N LEU A 38 -6.41 1.06 3.09
CA LEU A 38 -5.92 0.67 4.41
C LEU A 38 -6.40 1.61 5.53
N THR A 39 -6.50 2.91 5.23
CA THR A 39 -7.06 3.90 6.17
C THR A 39 -8.55 3.67 6.40
N ARG A 40 -9.34 3.31 5.38
CA ARG A 40 -10.76 2.97 5.52
C ARG A 40 -10.96 1.67 6.31
N TRP A 41 -10.03 0.74 6.20
CA TRP A 41 -9.94 -0.43 7.08
C TRP A 41 -9.39 -0.10 8.48
N GLU A 42 -9.12 1.17 8.79
CA GLU A 42 -8.52 1.66 10.04
C GLU A 42 -7.20 0.95 10.40
N MET A 43 -6.49 0.44 9.39
CA MET A 43 -5.15 -0.11 9.54
C MET A 43 -4.11 0.99 9.64
N LEU A 44 -4.40 2.14 9.03
CA LEU A 44 -3.65 3.38 9.14
C LEU A 44 -4.56 4.44 9.76
N ARG A 45 -3.99 5.28 10.62
CA ARG A 45 -4.68 6.48 11.09
C ARG A 45 -4.77 7.52 9.96
N LYS A 46 -5.76 8.39 10.00
CA LYS A 46 -5.92 9.47 9.01
C LYS A 46 -4.70 10.40 8.94
N ASP A 47 -4.05 10.64 10.06
CA ASP A 47 -2.85 11.47 10.20
C ASP A 47 -1.53 10.72 9.94
N HIS A 48 -1.59 9.44 9.59
CA HIS A 48 -0.41 8.62 9.36
C HIS A 48 0.43 9.18 8.20
N LYS A 49 1.77 9.13 8.29
CA LYS A 49 2.71 9.65 7.28
C LYS A 49 2.37 9.21 5.86
N ALA A 50 1.97 7.95 5.68
CA ALA A 50 1.57 7.39 4.38
C ALA A 50 0.41 8.13 3.67
N ASN A 51 -0.38 8.92 4.41
CA ASN A 51 -1.49 9.69 3.87
C ASN A 51 -1.11 11.15 3.57
N TRP A 52 0.13 11.56 3.85
CA TRP A 52 0.56 12.93 3.60
C TRP A 52 0.77 13.19 2.10
N PRO A 53 0.59 14.43 1.62
CA PRO A 53 0.83 14.77 0.23
C PRO A 53 2.25 14.44 -0.23
N GLU A 54 3.24 14.67 0.64
CA GLU A 54 4.68 14.47 0.39
C GLU A 54 5.13 13.01 0.55
N ALA A 55 4.24 12.13 0.99
CA ALA A 55 4.55 10.71 1.12
C ALA A 55 4.86 10.10 -0.24
N CYS A 56 5.73 9.09 -0.23
CA CYS A 56 6.09 8.35 -1.44
C CYS A 56 5.74 6.86 -1.29
N ILE A 57 5.80 6.13 -2.40
CA ILE A 57 5.55 4.69 -2.44
C ILE A 57 6.41 3.90 -1.43
N ALA A 58 7.64 4.34 -1.17
CA ALA A 58 8.54 3.70 -0.21
C ALA A 58 8.05 3.82 1.24
N ASP A 59 7.32 4.89 1.59
CA ASP A 59 6.71 5.02 2.92
C ASP A 59 5.67 3.92 3.14
N LEU A 60 4.79 3.68 2.16
CA LEU A 60 3.82 2.59 2.23
C LEU A 60 4.51 1.22 2.24
N ALA A 61 5.50 1.03 1.38
CA ALA A 61 6.19 -0.26 1.29
C ALA A 61 6.87 -0.63 2.62
N ASN A 62 7.52 0.32 3.30
CA ASN A 62 8.14 0.09 4.60
C ASN A 62 7.13 -0.24 5.70
N ILE A 63 5.91 0.31 5.65
CA ILE A 63 4.85 0.00 6.61
C ILE A 63 4.35 -1.44 6.47
N LEU A 64 4.30 -1.96 5.24
CA LEU A 64 3.83 -3.32 4.95
C LEU A 64 4.94 -4.36 5.09
N ARG A 65 6.21 -3.94 5.05
CA ARG A 65 7.40 -4.76 4.87
C ARG A 65 7.55 -5.91 5.86
N ASP A 66 7.10 -5.74 7.10
CA ASP A 66 7.23 -6.77 8.15
C ASP A 66 6.08 -7.79 8.17
N GLY A 67 5.09 -7.60 7.30
CA GLY A 67 3.90 -8.44 7.16
C GLY A 67 2.88 -8.33 8.30
N VAL A 68 3.16 -7.59 9.39
CA VAL A 68 2.27 -7.53 10.56
C VAL A 68 0.97 -6.83 10.22
N LEU A 69 1.05 -5.70 9.51
CA LEU A 69 -0.14 -4.95 9.10
C LEU A 69 -1.02 -5.78 8.14
N LEU A 70 -0.39 -6.55 7.24
CA LEU A 70 -1.08 -7.42 6.30
C LEU A 70 -1.84 -8.55 7.02
N CYS A 71 -1.22 -9.21 8.00
CA CYS A 71 -1.90 -10.22 8.80
C CYS A 71 -3.07 -9.63 9.59
N LYS A 72 -2.88 -8.45 10.20
CA LYS A 72 -3.94 -7.77 10.95
C LYS A 72 -5.11 -7.36 10.06
N LEU A 73 -4.84 -6.95 8.81
CA LEU A 73 -5.87 -6.62 7.82
C LEU A 73 -6.75 -7.85 7.53
N ILE A 74 -6.14 -8.99 7.26
CA ILE A 74 -6.86 -10.25 7.02
C ILE A 74 -7.67 -10.64 8.26
N HIS A 75 -7.07 -10.61 9.45
CA HIS A 75 -7.76 -10.90 10.70
C HIS A 75 -8.95 -9.96 10.95
N LYS A 76 -8.82 -8.68 10.57
CA LYS A 76 -9.92 -7.70 10.66
C LYS A 76 -11.07 -8.01 9.69
N MET A 77 -10.76 -8.49 8.49
CA MET A 77 -11.77 -8.91 7.51
C MET A 77 -12.46 -10.21 7.93
N ASP A 78 -11.70 -11.16 8.45
CA ASP A 78 -12.19 -12.43 8.96
C ASP A 78 -11.23 -13.01 10.01
N PRO A 79 -11.60 -13.01 11.30
CA PRO A 79 -10.75 -13.50 12.39
C PRO A 79 -10.40 -14.99 12.30
N SER A 80 -11.15 -15.79 11.52
CA SER A 80 -10.89 -17.23 11.36
C SER A 80 -9.74 -17.55 10.40
N CYS A 81 -9.29 -16.57 9.61
CA CYS A 81 -8.29 -16.80 8.56
C CYS A 81 -6.85 -16.82 9.09
N ILE A 82 -6.56 -16.05 10.13
CA ILE A 82 -5.22 -15.96 10.76
C ILE A 82 -5.40 -15.86 12.27
N ASP A 83 -4.81 -16.79 13.03
CA ASP A 83 -4.67 -16.63 14.48
C ASP A 83 -3.56 -15.61 14.76
N MET A 84 -3.90 -14.51 15.44
CA MET A 84 -2.94 -13.47 15.77
C MET A 84 -1.82 -13.94 16.70
N LYS A 85 -1.94 -15.12 17.34
CA LYS A 85 -0.86 -15.76 18.10
C LYS A 85 0.26 -16.29 17.20
N ASP A 86 -0.03 -16.60 15.93
CA ASP A 86 0.96 -17.08 14.96
C ASP A 86 1.73 -15.91 14.31
N VAL A 87 1.21 -14.69 14.43
CA VAL A 87 1.84 -13.49 13.87
C VAL A 87 2.95 -13.00 14.80
N ASN A 88 4.15 -12.80 14.24
CA ASN A 88 5.24 -12.16 14.97
C ASN A 88 4.98 -10.65 15.05
N LEU A 89 4.39 -10.18 16.15
CA LEU A 89 3.98 -8.78 16.33
C LEU A 89 5.14 -7.79 16.47
N LYS A 90 6.35 -8.28 16.79
CA LYS A 90 7.56 -7.46 16.94
C LYS A 90 8.73 -8.15 16.23
N PRO A 91 8.71 -8.25 14.90
CA PRO A 91 9.71 -9.01 14.15
C PRO A 91 11.05 -8.27 14.06
N THR A 92 11.12 -6.97 14.42
CA THR A 92 12.32 -6.12 14.40
C THR A 92 13.13 -6.22 13.09
N LEU A 93 12.41 -6.35 11.96
CA LEU A 93 12.98 -6.59 10.62
C LEU A 93 13.87 -7.85 10.51
N ALA A 94 13.74 -8.80 11.45
CA ALA A 94 14.36 -10.12 11.31
C ALA A 94 13.71 -10.83 10.11
N GLN A 95 14.53 -11.10 9.08
CA GLN A 95 14.07 -11.62 7.79
C GLN A 95 13.14 -12.82 7.94
N PHE A 96 13.57 -13.85 8.68
CA PHE A 96 12.77 -15.06 8.90
C PHE A 96 11.38 -14.77 9.50
N LEU A 97 11.29 -13.85 10.46
CA LEU A 97 10.02 -13.52 11.12
C LEU A 97 9.11 -12.70 10.20
N CYS A 98 9.68 -11.77 9.41
CA CYS A 98 8.93 -10.97 8.45
C CYS A 98 8.40 -11.84 7.31
N LEU A 99 9.24 -12.68 6.70
CA LEU A 99 8.83 -13.62 5.67
C LEU A 99 7.75 -14.58 6.18
N ARG A 100 7.85 -15.06 7.44
CA ARG A 100 6.79 -15.88 8.05
C ARG A 100 5.45 -15.14 8.09
N ASN A 101 5.44 -13.88 8.53
CA ASN A 101 4.22 -13.07 8.55
C ASN A 101 3.65 -12.87 7.14
N ILE A 102 4.48 -12.51 6.17
CA ILE A 102 4.06 -12.31 4.78
C ILE A 102 3.46 -13.60 4.20
N ASN A 103 4.06 -14.76 4.46
CA ASN A 103 3.52 -16.05 4.04
C ASN A 103 2.16 -16.37 4.67
N LEU A 104 1.93 -16.02 5.94
CA LEU A 104 0.60 -16.18 6.56
C LEU A 104 -0.47 -15.37 5.81
N PHE A 105 -0.15 -14.12 5.46
CA PHE A 105 -1.02 -13.28 4.63
C PHE A 105 -1.30 -13.91 3.26
N LEU A 106 -0.26 -14.34 2.54
CA LEU A 106 -0.39 -14.92 1.21
C LEU A 106 -1.22 -16.21 1.23
N LYS A 107 -0.97 -17.09 2.21
CA LYS A 107 -1.73 -18.32 2.41
C LYS A 107 -3.22 -18.03 2.64
N ALA A 108 -3.53 -17.08 3.53
CA ALA A 108 -4.91 -16.70 3.80
C ALA A 108 -5.61 -16.14 2.55
N CYS A 109 -4.90 -15.36 1.72
CA CYS A 109 -5.44 -14.84 0.47
C CYS A 109 -5.91 -15.95 -0.48
N VAL A 110 -5.17 -17.05 -0.59
CA VAL A 110 -5.59 -18.22 -1.39
C VAL A 110 -6.74 -18.94 -0.71
N GLU A 111 -6.53 -19.40 0.52
CA GLU A 111 -7.42 -20.36 1.19
C GLU A 111 -8.77 -19.75 1.55
N SER A 112 -8.80 -18.47 1.93
CA SER A 112 -9.99 -17.84 2.51
C SER A 112 -10.60 -16.72 1.67
N PHE A 113 -9.84 -16.16 0.72
CA PHE A 113 -10.30 -15.08 -0.16
C PHE A 113 -10.32 -15.49 -1.65
N GLY A 114 -9.84 -16.69 -1.98
CA GLY A 114 -9.97 -17.27 -3.32
C GLY A 114 -9.10 -16.61 -4.39
N LEU A 115 -8.02 -15.94 -3.99
CA LEU A 115 -7.06 -15.38 -4.95
C LEU A 115 -6.28 -16.51 -5.62
N LYS A 116 -5.97 -16.33 -6.91
CA LYS A 116 -5.13 -17.29 -7.66
C LYS A 116 -3.66 -17.08 -7.31
N GLN A 117 -2.88 -18.15 -7.33
CA GLN A 117 -1.42 -18.08 -7.12
C GLN A 117 -0.74 -17.09 -8.08
N SER A 118 -1.20 -17.01 -9.33
CA SER A 118 -0.68 -16.08 -10.35
C SER A 118 -0.92 -14.61 -10.02
N ASP A 119 -1.92 -14.31 -9.18
CA ASP A 119 -2.25 -12.94 -8.77
C ASP A 119 -1.41 -12.48 -7.57
N LEU A 120 -0.81 -13.41 -6.82
CA LEU A 120 0.00 -13.13 -5.63
C LEU A 120 1.43 -12.67 -5.95
N PHE A 121 2.01 -11.91 -5.02
CA PHE A 121 3.45 -11.63 -4.98
C PHE A 121 4.20 -12.73 -4.22
N GLU A 122 5.52 -12.80 -4.42
CA GLU A 122 6.43 -13.64 -3.59
C GLU A 122 6.86 -12.84 -2.35
N ASP A 123 7.02 -13.50 -1.21
CA ASP A 123 7.33 -12.83 0.07
C ASP A 123 8.57 -11.91 0.02
N THR A 124 9.61 -12.33 -0.70
CA THR A 124 10.83 -11.54 -0.97
C THR A 124 10.56 -10.26 -1.74
N MET A 125 9.55 -10.22 -2.62
CA MET A 125 9.19 -9.01 -3.39
C MET A 125 8.80 -7.84 -2.50
N LEU A 126 8.18 -8.13 -1.34
CA LEU A 126 7.84 -7.13 -0.34
C LEU A 126 8.99 -6.91 0.65
N PHE A 127 9.62 -7.99 1.14
CA PHE A 127 10.67 -7.85 2.15
C PHE A 127 11.93 -7.15 1.62
N ASP A 128 12.37 -7.48 0.41
CA ASP A 128 13.53 -6.86 -0.25
C ASP A 128 13.16 -5.60 -1.03
N LEU A 129 11.87 -5.23 -1.06
CA LEU A 129 11.32 -4.10 -1.82
C LEU A 129 11.63 -4.18 -3.32
N SER A 130 11.83 -5.38 -3.85
CA SER A 130 12.27 -5.60 -5.24
C SER A 130 11.14 -5.47 -6.26
N ASN A 131 9.89 -5.73 -5.87
CA ASN A 131 8.72 -5.58 -6.75
C ASN A 131 7.46 -5.21 -5.97
N PHE A 132 7.41 -3.97 -5.49
CA PHE A 132 6.25 -3.48 -4.74
C PHE A 132 4.99 -3.30 -5.61
N HIS A 133 5.14 -3.12 -6.94
CA HIS A 133 4.00 -3.06 -7.85
C HIS A 133 3.16 -4.35 -7.80
N LYS A 134 3.81 -5.54 -7.80
CA LYS A 134 3.10 -6.82 -7.68
C LYS A 134 2.35 -6.96 -6.35
N VAL A 135 2.88 -6.37 -5.27
CA VAL A 135 2.21 -6.29 -3.96
C VAL A 135 0.93 -5.46 -4.06
N LEU A 136 1.00 -4.28 -4.69
CA LEU A 136 -0.16 -3.42 -4.92
C LEU A 136 -1.23 -4.10 -5.79
N CYS A 137 -0.83 -4.80 -6.86
CA CYS A 137 -1.76 -5.59 -7.67
C CYS A 137 -2.49 -6.66 -6.83
N THR A 138 -1.76 -7.34 -5.94
CA THR A 138 -2.34 -8.36 -5.05
C THR A 138 -3.37 -7.75 -4.10
N LEU A 139 -3.04 -6.62 -3.47
CA LEU A 139 -3.95 -5.90 -2.58
C LEU A 139 -5.19 -5.36 -3.32
N SER A 140 -5.01 -4.89 -4.55
CA SER A 140 -6.12 -4.50 -5.43
C SER A 140 -7.05 -5.68 -5.75
N LYS A 141 -6.50 -6.87 -6.01
CA LYS A 141 -7.32 -8.08 -6.20
C LYS A 141 -8.05 -8.49 -4.93
N LEU A 142 -7.39 -8.36 -3.78
CA LEU A 142 -7.99 -8.63 -2.48
C LEU A 142 -9.15 -7.67 -2.19
N SER A 143 -9.00 -6.37 -2.45
CA SER A 143 -10.05 -5.37 -2.21
C SER A 143 -11.30 -5.62 -3.05
N LEU A 144 -11.13 -6.20 -4.25
CA LEU A 144 -12.20 -6.52 -5.18
C LEU A 144 -12.79 -7.94 -5.00
N CYS A 145 -12.30 -8.73 -4.04
CA CYS A 145 -12.82 -10.09 -3.89
C CYS A 145 -14.25 -10.05 -3.29
N PRO A 146 -15.13 -11.02 -3.66
CA PRO A 146 -16.53 -10.99 -3.24
C PRO A 146 -16.74 -10.96 -1.72
N LYS A 147 -15.82 -11.53 -0.95
CA LYS A 147 -15.88 -11.54 0.51
C LYS A 147 -15.64 -10.15 1.10
N VAL A 148 -14.67 -9.41 0.56
CA VAL A 148 -14.29 -8.06 1.00
C VAL A 148 -15.31 -7.01 0.55
N LEU A 149 -15.84 -7.14 -0.67
CA LEU A 149 -16.86 -6.21 -1.20
C LEU A 149 -18.13 -6.13 -0.33
N ARG A 150 -18.44 -7.16 0.45
CA ARG A 150 -19.60 -7.18 1.37
C ARG A 150 -19.51 -6.11 2.45
N PHE A 151 -18.29 -5.69 2.82
CA PHE A 151 -18.06 -4.65 3.82
C PHE A 151 -18.31 -3.24 3.28
N ARG A 152 -18.49 -3.08 1.95
CA ARG A 152 -18.68 -1.78 1.27
C ARG A 152 -17.58 -0.77 1.61
N ILE A 153 -16.36 -1.28 1.78
CA ILE A 153 -15.13 -0.48 1.91
C ILE A 153 -14.41 -0.58 0.55
N PRO A 154 -14.63 0.39 -0.36
CA PRO A 154 -13.97 0.41 -1.66
C PRO A 154 -12.49 0.71 -1.51
#